data_AF-A0A833FKA5-F1
#
_entry.id   AF-A0A833FKA5-F1
#
_cell.length_a   1.000
_cell.length_b   1.000
_cell.length_c   1.000
_cell.angle_alpha   90.00
_cell.angle_beta   90.00
_cell.angle_gamma   90.00
#
_symmetry.space_group_name_H-M   'P 1'
#
loop_
_entity.id
_entity.type
_entity.pdbx_description
1 polymer ?
#
loop_
_entity_poly.entity_id
_entity_poly.type
_entity_poly.pdbx_seq_one_letter_code
_entity_poly.pdbx_strand_id
1 'polypeptide(L)'
;MIDEPNTYISYLLYIDDEPLEVGNEYLVSLGTKQVAATVTDIQYQIDVNSGEHLPAAELGKNSIALCTLHFQTPVVMDEFRRHKTLGELILINRVSNMTSACGVVEAVGTTAEQHSFEGNGLKAHGDVFDEFYYNVEGLKVDKIRPNRTTFNIGDSLSLAGASYNYPANFDILVVRDKVAIEVRDGKLVNIVPLSEYVYNDVPVVNGRGFAIQVNSADDIKQFIAESSDDALQHDGAWHDKWLRFETYRKIIFHDSFWSI
;
A
#
# COMPACT_ATOMS: atom_id res chain seq x y z
N MET A 1 14.51 -6.74 23.44
CA MET A 1 13.89 -7.90 22.75
C MET A 1 13.31 -7.30 21.49
N ILE A 2 13.92 -7.57 20.33
CA ILE A 2 13.43 -7.03 19.06
C ILE A 2 12.20 -7.88 18.72
N ASP A 3 11.03 -7.26 18.62
CA ASP A 3 9.81 -7.95 18.22
C ASP A 3 9.98 -8.37 16.76
N GLU A 4 10.03 -9.68 16.53
CA GLU A 4 10.25 -10.23 15.18
C GLU A 4 8.96 -10.05 14.36
N PRO A 5 9.03 -9.49 13.15
CA PRO A 5 7.84 -9.27 12.35
C PRO A 5 7.23 -10.59 11.88
N ASN A 6 5.90 -10.65 11.87
CA ASN A 6 5.14 -11.80 11.37
C ASN A 6 4.68 -11.63 9.92
N THR A 7 4.89 -10.46 9.32
CA THR A 7 4.41 -10.17 7.97
C THR A 7 5.59 -9.87 7.07
N TYR A 8 5.56 -10.43 5.85
CA TYR A 8 6.60 -10.27 4.84
C TYR A 8 5.96 -10.11 3.47
N ILE A 9 6.58 -9.30 2.62
CA ILE A 9 6.15 -9.12 1.24
C ILE A 9 7.13 -9.87 0.36
N SER A 10 6.62 -10.71 -0.52
CA SER A 10 7.43 -11.64 -1.31
C SER A 10 6.95 -11.72 -2.74
N TYR A 11 7.89 -11.78 -3.68
CA TYR A 11 7.59 -12.22 -5.04
C TYR A 11 7.41 -13.73 -5.02
N LEU A 12 6.31 -14.21 -5.57
CA LEU A 12 5.99 -15.63 -5.68
C LEU A 12 5.86 -16.01 -7.15
N LEU A 13 6.55 -17.07 -7.56
CA LEU A 13 6.24 -17.84 -8.75
C LEU A 13 5.31 -18.98 -8.36
N TYR A 14 4.06 -18.89 -8.79
CA TYR A 14 3.03 -19.88 -8.49
C TYR A 14 3.07 -21.05 -9.49
N ILE A 15 3.04 -22.28 -9.00
CA ILE A 15 3.21 -23.49 -9.82
C ILE A 15 2.16 -24.57 -9.57
N ASP A 16 1.27 -24.37 -8.59
CA ASP A 16 0.18 -25.30 -8.30
C ASP A 16 -0.93 -25.22 -9.36
N ASP A 17 -1.72 -26.29 -9.45
CA ASP A 17 -2.90 -26.35 -10.34
C ASP A 17 -4.15 -25.74 -9.66
N GLU A 18 -4.26 -25.83 -8.34
CA GLU A 18 -5.28 -25.11 -7.57
C GLU A 18 -4.92 -23.62 -7.53
N PRO A 19 -5.86 -22.66 -7.71
CA PRO A 19 -5.53 -21.24 -7.67
C PRO A 19 -5.11 -20.80 -6.26
N LEU A 20 -4.21 -19.82 -6.19
CA LEU A 20 -3.89 -19.12 -4.94
C LEU A 20 -4.77 -17.88 -4.80
N GLU A 21 -5.53 -17.84 -3.72
CA GLU A 21 -6.40 -16.74 -3.30
C GLU A 21 -5.94 -16.14 -1.97
N VAL A 22 -6.41 -14.92 -1.69
CA VAL A 22 -6.24 -14.31 -0.37
C VAL A 22 -6.97 -15.16 0.67
N GLY A 23 -6.26 -15.53 1.75
CA GLY A 23 -6.76 -16.39 2.82
C GLY A 23 -6.26 -17.83 2.73
N ASN A 24 -5.67 -18.26 1.59
CA ASN A 24 -5.04 -19.59 1.54
C ASN A 24 -3.88 -19.69 2.53
N GLU A 25 -3.82 -20.83 3.22
CA GLU A 25 -2.75 -21.17 4.14
C GLU A 25 -1.79 -22.18 3.53
N TYR A 26 -0.50 -21.94 3.72
CA TYR A 26 0.59 -22.81 3.27
C TYR A 26 1.53 -23.12 4.43
N LEU A 27 2.24 -24.24 4.32
CA LEU A 27 3.49 -24.42 5.06
C LEU A 27 4.59 -23.71 4.28
N VAL A 28 5.25 -22.75 4.91
CA VAL A 28 6.38 -22.03 4.33
C VAL A 28 7.67 -22.67 4.81
N SER A 29 8.50 -23.14 3.89
CA SER A 29 9.86 -23.59 4.22
C SER A 29 10.85 -22.48 3.90
N LEU A 30 11.66 -22.14 4.90
CA LEU A 30 12.70 -21.10 4.85
C LEU A 30 13.95 -21.60 5.57
N GLY A 31 15.06 -21.73 4.84
CA GLY A 31 16.25 -22.42 5.36
C GLY A 31 15.91 -23.80 5.93
N THR A 32 16.10 -23.99 7.24
CA THR A 32 15.81 -25.25 7.95
C THR A 32 14.50 -25.22 8.78
N LYS A 33 13.71 -24.15 8.68
CA LYS A 33 12.45 -24.01 9.40
C LYS A 33 11.26 -24.16 8.46
N GLN A 34 10.20 -24.76 8.97
CA GLN A 34 8.89 -24.80 8.32
C GLN A 34 7.86 -24.18 9.27
N VAL A 35 7.11 -23.19 8.78
CA VAL A 35 6.16 -22.41 9.57
C VAL A 35 4.90 -22.18 8.74
N ALA A 36 3.72 -22.26 9.36
CA ALA A 36 2.48 -21.94 8.66
C ALA A 36 2.36 -20.43 8.40
N ALA A 37 1.94 -20.07 7.19
CA ALA A 37 1.61 -18.70 6.83
C ALA A 37 0.35 -18.63 5.98
N THR A 38 -0.32 -17.48 6.04
CA THR A 38 -1.49 -17.16 5.25
C THR A 38 -1.11 -16.10 4.22
N VAL A 39 -1.56 -16.26 2.97
CA VAL A 39 -1.51 -15.18 1.98
C VAL A 39 -2.57 -14.15 2.36
N THR A 40 -2.16 -12.98 2.84
CA THR A 40 -3.09 -11.93 3.29
C THR A 40 -3.40 -10.89 2.23
N ASP A 41 -2.59 -10.83 1.17
CA ASP A 41 -2.78 -9.87 0.07
C ASP A 41 -2.05 -10.35 -1.20
N ILE A 42 -2.65 -10.11 -2.37
CA ILE A 42 -2.01 -10.21 -3.67
C ILE A 42 -1.96 -8.79 -4.21
N GLN A 43 -0.78 -8.14 -4.14
CA GLN A 43 -0.67 -6.72 -4.46
C GLN A 43 -0.86 -6.48 -5.96
N TYR A 44 -0.20 -7.30 -6.77
CA TYR A 44 -0.35 -7.34 -8.22
C TYR A 44 0.31 -8.62 -8.77
N GLN A 45 -0.20 -9.08 -9.91
CA GLN A 45 0.48 -10.04 -10.79
C GLN A 45 1.42 -9.28 -11.73
N ILE A 46 2.49 -9.93 -12.18
CA ILE A 46 3.40 -9.41 -13.19
C ILE A 46 3.12 -10.15 -14.50
N ASP A 47 2.85 -9.40 -15.57
CA ASP A 47 2.83 -9.96 -16.92
C ASP A 47 4.23 -10.44 -17.29
N VAL A 48 4.37 -11.74 -17.59
CA VAL A 48 5.67 -12.36 -17.83
C VAL A 48 6.36 -11.90 -19.11
N ASN A 49 5.61 -11.35 -20.06
CA ASN A 49 6.12 -10.90 -21.35
C ASN A 49 6.52 -9.42 -21.32
N SER A 50 5.70 -8.57 -20.69
CA SER A 50 5.89 -7.12 -20.66
C SER A 50 6.52 -6.61 -19.36
N GLY A 51 6.38 -7.34 -18.26
CA GLY A 51 6.73 -6.88 -16.92
C GLY A 51 5.72 -5.91 -16.31
N GLU A 52 4.58 -5.68 -16.97
CA GLU A 52 3.54 -4.80 -16.44
C GLU A 52 2.87 -5.39 -15.20
N HIS A 53 2.48 -4.51 -14.28
CA HIS A 53 1.77 -4.90 -13.06
C HIS A 53 0.26 -4.93 -13.33
N LEU A 54 -0.33 -6.10 -13.14
CA LEU A 54 -1.73 -6.39 -13.38
C LEU A 54 -2.46 -6.60 -12.05
N PRO A 55 -3.70 -6.10 -11.90
CA PRO A 55 -4.58 -6.49 -10.81
C PRO A 55 -4.74 -8.01 -10.77
N ALA A 56 -4.76 -8.63 -9.59
CA ALA A 56 -5.05 -10.06 -9.46
C ALA A 56 -5.79 -10.35 -8.15
N ALA A 57 -6.94 -11.01 -8.26
CA ALA A 57 -7.71 -11.50 -7.11
C ALA A 57 -7.27 -12.91 -6.68
N GLU A 58 -6.79 -13.68 -7.65
CA GLU A 58 -6.22 -15.01 -7.50
C GLU A 58 -5.01 -15.16 -8.45
N LEU A 59 -4.18 -16.18 -8.22
CA LEU A 59 -3.07 -16.54 -9.08
C LEU A 59 -3.26 -17.94 -9.64
N GLY A 60 -3.31 -18.03 -10.96
CA GLY A 60 -3.23 -19.30 -11.68
C GLY A 60 -1.80 -19.82 -11.79
N LYS A 61 -1.67 -21.05 -12.29
CA LYS A 61 -0.39 -21.70 -12.54
C LYS A 61 0.50 -20.87 -13.46
N ASN A 62 1.78 -20.79 -13.11
CA ASN A 62 2.83 -20.03 -13.80
C ASN A 62 2.72 -18.50 -13.67
N SER A 63 1.82 -17.98 -12.83
CA SER A 63 1.80 -16.55 -12.52
C SER A 63 2.97 -16.15 -11.62
N ILE A 64 3.49 -14.94 -11.84
CA ILE A 64 4.42 -14.28 -10.92
C ILE A 64 3.67 -13.13 -10.27
N ALA A 65 3.76 -12.98 -8.95
CA ALA A 65 3.06 -11.90 -8.26
C ALA A 65 3.81 -11.42 -7.02
N LEU A 66 3.51 -10.19 -6.61
CA LEU A 66 3.93 -9.66 -5.32
C LEU A 66 2.82 -9.93 -4.30
N CYS A 67 3.10 -10.75 -3.30
CA CYS A 67 2.13 -11.16 -2.28
C CYS A 67 2.59 -10.75 -0.88
N THR A 68 1.63 -10.56 0.02
CA THR A 68 1.89 -10.38 1.46
C THR A 68 1.59 -11.68 2.19
N LEU A 69 2.58 -12.20 2.91
CA LEU A 69 2.49 -13.40 3.72
C LEU A 69 2.47 -13.02 5.21
N HIS A 70 1.52 -13.57 5.95
CA HIS A 70 1.48 -13.46 7.40
C HIS A 70 1.74 -14.82 8.06
N PHE A 71 2.80 -14.90 8.84
CA PHE A 71 3.26 -16.11 9.52
C PHE A 71 2.59 -16.24 10.89
N GLN A 72 2.16 -17.45 11.22
CA GLN A 72 1.47 -17.73 12.50
C GLN A 72 2.38 -17.56 13.72
N THR A 73 3.70 -17.66 13.53
CA THR A 73 4.70 -17.39 14.56
C THR A 73 5.77 -16.48 13.99
N PRO A 74 6.44 -15.66 14.81
CA PRO A 74 7.57 -14.86 14.35
C PRO A 74 8.65 -15.71 13.71
N VAL A 75 9.18 -15.20 12.61
CA VAL A 75 10.24 -15.84 11.83
C VAL A 75 11.31 -14.80 11.58
N VAL A 76 12.57 -15.20 11.62
CA VAL A 76 13.68 -14.36 11.17
C VAL A 76 13.84 -14.54 9.67
N MET A 77 13.47 -13.53 8.90
CA MET A 77 13.76 -13.43 7.47
C MET A 77 14.40 -12.07 7.18
N ASP A 78 15.09 -11.97 6.05
CA ASP A 78 15.64 -10.71 5.55
C ASP A 78 15.30 -10.58 4.07
N GLU A 79 15.42 -9.37 3.53
CA GLU A 79 15.21 -9.12 2.11
C GLU A 79 16.22 -9.95 1.29
N PHE A 80 15.75 -10.60 0.23
CA PHE A 80 16.58 -11.47 -0.60
C PHE A 80 17.79 -10.74 -1.19
N ARG A 81 17.62 -9.46 -1.53
CA ARG A 81 18.69 -8.58 -2.04
C ARG A 81 19.81 -8.38 -1.02
N ARG A 82 19.51 -8.48 0.28
CA ARG A 82 20.46 -8.33 1.39
C ARG A 82 21.03 -9.67 1.82
N HIS A 83 20.20 -10.70 1.95
CA HIS A 83 20.63 -12.03 2.39
C HIS A 83 19.85 -13.16 1.71
N LYS A 84 20.40 -13.67 0.60
CA LYS A 84 19.75 -14.70 -0.25
C LYS A 84 19.11 -15.86 0.51
N THR A 85 19.86 -16.51 1.40
CA THR A 85 19.37 -17.70 2.15
C THR A 85 18.26 -17.39 3.17
N LEU A 86 18.18 -16.16 3.67
CA LEU A 86 17.13 -15.74 4.63
C LEU A 86 15.96 -15.05 3.94
N GLY A 87 16.12 -14.73 2.65
CA GLY A 87 15.09 -14.13 1.83
C GLY A 87 14.55 -15.06 0.75
N GLU A 88 14.89 -16.35 0.75
CA GLU A 88 14.26 -17.34 -0.13
C GLU A 88 13.25 -18.18 0.67
N LEU A 89 12.13 -18.53 0.04
CA LEU A 89 11.09 -19.34 0.64
C LEU A 89 10.38 -20.22 -0.40
N ILE A 90 9.76 -21.30 0.07
CA ILE A 90 8.81 -22.07 -0.73
C ILE A 90 7.48 -22.19 0.01
N LEU A 91 6.38 -22.14 -0.73
CA LEU A 91 5.05 -22.46 -0.23
C LEU A 91 4.75 -23.93 -0.53
N ILE A 92 4.28 -24.65 0.49
CA ILE A 92 3.94 -26.07 0.44
C ILE A 92 2.47 -26.21 0.80
N ASN A 93 1.69 -26.83 -0.09
CA ASN A 93 0.28 -27.13 0.13
C ASN A 93 0.10 -28.03 1.37
N ARG A 94 -0.75 -27.62 2.30
CA ARG A 94 -0.93 -28.33 3.59
C ARG A 94 -1.59 -29.71 3.46
N VAL A 95 -2.30 -29.94 2.35
CA VAL A 95 -3.05 -31.18 2.10
C VAL A 95 -2.22 -32.12 1.23
N SER A 96 -1.76 -31.64 0.07
CA SER A 96 -1.02 -32.48 -0.89
C SER A 96 0.46 -32.62 -0.56
N ASN A 97 1.02 -31.75 0.30
CA ASN A 97 2.45 -31.62 0.58
C ASN A 97 3.31 -31.32 -0.65
N MET A 98 2.69 -30.89 -1.75
CA MET A 98 3.40 -30.46 -2.96
C MET A 98 3.86 -29.01 -2.80
N THR A 99 4.93 -28.65 -3.53
CA THR A 99 5.37 -27.26 -3.64
C THR A 99 4.39 -26.48 -4.52
N SER A 100 3.73 -25.49 -3.94
CA SER A 100 2.76 -24.62 -4.63
C SER A 100 3.40 -23.35 -5.18
N ALA A 101 4.46 -22.86 -4.56
CA ALA A 101 5.19 -21.69 -5.03
C ALA A 101 6.65 -21.67 -4.58
N CYS A 102 7.48 -20.98 -5.35
CA CYS A 102 8.81 -20.54 -4.93
C CYS A 102 8.81 -19.02 -4.84
N GLY A 103 9.52 -18.45 -3.86
CA GLY A 103 9.50 -17.01 -3.68
C GLY A 103 10.72 -16.41 -3.03
N VAL A 104 10.79 -15.09 -3.13
CA VAL A 104 11.83 -14.28 -2.51
C VAL A 104 11.22 -13.13 -1.73
N VAL A 105 11.72 -12.86 -0.54
CA VAL A 105 11.31 -11.74 0.31
C VAL A 105 11.81 -10.44 -0.31
N GLU A 106 10.88 -9.55 -0.59
CA GLU A 106 11.15 -8.19 -1.05
C GLU A 106 11.23 -7.20 0.13
N ALA A 107 10.38 -7.37 1.15
CA ALA A 107 10.36 -6.47 2.31
C ALA A 107 9.89 -7.17 3.59
N VAL A 108 10.35 -6.63 4.72
CA VAL A 108 10.05 -7.08 6.08
C VAL A 108 8.97 -6.19 6.74
N GLY A 109 7.90 -6.79 7.24
CA GLY A 109 6.75 -6.12 7.86
C GLY A 109 5.56 -5.92 6.91
N THR A 110 4.55 -5.16 7.37
CA THR A 110 3.47 -4.62 6.53
C THR A 110 3.90 -3.40 5.72
N THR A 111 5.17 -2.99 5.86
CA THR A 111 5.82 -1.91 5.14
C THR A 111 6.11 -2.30 3.69
N ALA A 112 5.06 -2.64 2.97
CA ALA A 112 5.01 -2.50 1.53
C ALA A 112 5.06 -0.99 1.27
N GLU A 113 6.28 -0.46 1.16
CA GLU A 113 6.63 0.95 1.09
C GLU A 113 5.58 1.77 0.32
N GLN A 114 4.92 2.68 1.02
CA GLN A 114 4.06 3.70 0.45
C GLN A 114 4.90 4.62 -0.47
N HIS A 115 4.28 5.47 -1.29
CA HIS A 115 5.04 6.54 -1.94
C HIS A 115 5.76 7.37 -0.87
N SER A 116 7.03 7.68 -1.11
CA SER A 116 7.76 8.59 -0.24
C SER A 116 7.85 9.98 -0.87
N PHE A 117 7.70 11.00 -0.04
CA PHE A 117 7.88 12.40 -0.41
C PHE A 117 9.06 12.91 0.42
N GLU A 118 10.10 13.36 -0.25
CA GLU A 118 11.39 13.68 0.37
C GLU A 118 11.85 15.09 -0.03
N GLY A 119 12.30 15.86 0.95
CA GLY A 119 12.66 17.26 0.75
C GLY A 119 12.93 17.97 2.07
N ASN A 120 13.86 18.93 2.06
CA ASN A 120 14.22 19.72 3.26
C ASN A 120 14.64 18.87 4.48
N GLY A 121 15.17 17.66 4.27
CA GLY A 121 15.50 16.72 5.34
C GLY A 121 14.29 16.02 5.99
N LEU A 122 13.10 16.23 5.44
CA LEU A 122 11.85 15.60 5.85
C LEU A 122 11.50 14.45 4.90
N LYS A 123 10.80 13.46 5.44
CA LYS A 123 10.29 12.30 4.70
C LYS A 123 8.88 12.00 5.17
N ALA A 124 7.96 11.85 4.23
CA ALA A 124 6.58 11.47 4.49
C ALA A 124 6.16 10.32 3.58
N HIS A 125 5.28 9.46 4.07
CA HIS A 125 4.78 8.29 3.38
C HIS A 125 3.28 8.43 3.11
N GLY A 126 2.86 8.15 1.87
CA GLY A 126 1.48 8.27 1.46
C GLY A 126 1.09 7.30 0.36
N ASP A 127 -0.18 6.95 0.36
CA ASP A 127 -0.90 6.14 -0.62
C ASP A 127 -1.85 7.00 -1.47
N VAL A 128 -1.52 8.29 -1.58
CA VAL A 128 -2.27 9.33 -2.30
C VAL A 128 -2.50 8.99 -3.78
N PHE A 129 -1.72 8.11 -4.40
CA PHE A 129 -1.87 7.71 -5.80
C PHE A 129 -2.28 6.25 -5.99
N ASP A 130 -2.63 5.54 -4.91
CA ASP A 130 -3.18 4.19 -5.00
C ASP A 130 -4.57 4.23 -5.68
N GLU A 131 -4.92 3.15 -6.36
CA GLU A 131 -6.18 2.99 -7.08
C GLU A 131 -7.16 2.11 -6.29
N PHE A 132 -8.45 2.36 -6.44
CA PHE A 132 -9.54 1.62 -5.80
C PHE A 132 -10.45 0.99 -6.84
N TYR A 133 -10.60 -0.33 -6.74
CA TYR A 133 -11.45 -1.10 -7.63
C TYR A 133 -12.46 -1.92 -6.86
N TYR A 134 -13.70 -2.00 -7.36
CA TYR A 134 -14.67 -2.97 -6.86
C TYR A 134 -14.49 -4.27 -7.61
N ASN A 135 -14.14 -5.31 -6.87
CA ASN A 135 -14.08 -6.68 -7.35
C ASN A 135 -15.48 -7.28 -7.27
N VAL A 136 -16.07 -7.53 -8.43
CA VAL A 136 -17.45 -8.01 -8.56
C VAL A 136 -17.60 -9.45 -8.08
N GLU A 137 -16.56 -10.28 -8.23
CA GLU A 137 -16.58 -11.68 -7.82
C GLU A 137 -16.39 -11.84 -6.31
N GLY A 138 -15.41 -11.13 -5.77
CA GLY A 138 -15.10 -11.15 -4.34
C GLY A 138 -16.01 -10.27 -3.48
N LEU A 139 -16.90 -9.48 -4.09
CA LEU A 139 -17.78 -8.51 -3.44
C LEU A 139 -17.04 -7.56 -2.48
N LYS A 140 -15.83 -7.15 -2.85
CA LYS A 140 -14.91 -6.34 -2.04
C LYS A 140 -14.34 -5.17 -2.82
N VAL A 141 -13.87 -4.14 -2.11
CA VAL A 141 -13.07 -3.07 -2.71
C VAL A 141 -11.60 -3.44 -2.55
N ASP A 142 -10.94 -3.69 -3.67
CA ASP A 142 -9.51 -3.92 -3.75
C ASP A 142 -8.78 -2.59 -3.95
N LYS A 143 -7.60 -2.48 -3.32
CA LYS A 143 -6.75 -1.31 -3.40
C LYS A 143 -5.46 -1.69 -4.09
N ILE A 144 -5.24 -1.14 -5.28
CA ILE A 144 -4.07 -1.44 -6.10
C ILE A 144 -3.02 -0.37 -5.87
N ARG A 145 -1.79 -0.83 -5.66
CA ARG A 145 -0.63 0.02 -5.41
C ARG A 145 0.23 0.01 -6.68
N PRO A 146 0.13 1.01 -7.55
CA PRO A 146 1.00 1.08 -8.73
C PRO A 146 2.47 1.23 -8.29
N ASN A 147 3.39 1.20 -9.26
CA ASN A 147 4.83 1.33 -9.01
C ASN A 147 5.14 2.44 -8.00
N ARG A 148 5.85 2.05 -6.93
CA ARG A 148 6.23 2.95 -5.85
C ARG A 148 7.24 3.95 -6.39
N THR A 149 7.07 5.19 -5.98
CA THR A 149 7.90 6.32 -6.42
C THR A 149 8.29 7.15 -5.22
N THR A 150 9.58 7.47 -5.11
CA THR A 150 10.08 8.54 -4.25
C THR A 150 10.00 9.84 -5.01
N PHE A 151 9.17 10.77 -4.55
CA PHE A 151 9.03 12.11 -5.09
C PHE A 151 9.89 13.09 -4.31
N ASN A 152 10.68 13.88 -5.03
CA ASN A 152 11.50 14.96 -4.50
C ASN A 152 10.87 16.31 -4.84
N ILE A 153 11.28 17.36 -4.13
CA ILE A 153 10.91 18.74 -4.48
C ILE A 153 11.31 19.02 -5.94
N GLY A 154 10.35 19.48 -6.74
CA GLY A 154 10.47 19.74 -8.17
C GLY A 154 9.82 18.67 -9.06
N ASP A 155 9.57 17.46 -8.54
CA ASP A 155 9.01 16.36 -9.30
C ASP A 155 7.54 16.60 -9.66
N SER A 156 7.15 16.12 -10.84
CA SER A 156 5.75 16.15 -11.29
C SER A 156 5.00 14.95 -10.71
N LEU A 157 3.79 15.20 -10.21
CA LEU A 157 2.92 14.20 -9.61
C LEU A 157 1.90 13.71 -10.64
N SER A 158 1.54 12.42 -10.56
CA SER A 158 0.43 11.89 -11.35
C SER A 158 -0.88 12.35 -10.73
N LEU A 159 -1.48 13.41 -11.30
CA LEU A 159 -2.72 13.99 -10.75
C LEU A 159 -3.97 13.18 -11.09
N ALA A 160 -3.91 12.31 -12.09
CA ALA A 160 -5.04 11.49 -12.51
C ALA A 160 -4.62 10.04 -12.71
N GLY A 161 -5.51 9.15 -12.27
CA GLY A 161 -5.43 7.72 -12.47
C GLY A 161 -6.80 7.17 -12.88
N ALA A 162 -6.97 5.85 -12.81
CA ALA A 162 -8.25 5.22 -13.12
C ALA A 162 -9.34 5.63 -12.10
N SER A 163 -8.97 5.66 -10.82
CA SER A 163 -9.85 5.81 -9.66
C SER A 163 -9.62 7.13 -8.90
N TYR A 164 -8.73 8.01 -9.34
CA TYR A 164 -8.51 9.33 -8.73
C TYR A 164 -8.30 10.46 -9.75
N ASN A 165 -8.62 11.68 -9.34
CA ASN A 165 -8.35 12.91 -10.09
C ASN A 165 -8.22 14.10 -9.13
N TYR A 166 -7.01 14.62 -9.00
CA TYR A 166 -6.64 15.72 -8.12
C TYR A 166 -6.53 17.05 -8.87
N PRO A 167 -6.84 18.19 -8.23
CA PRO A 167 -6.61 19.50 -8.82
C PRO A 167 -5.10 19.77 -8.98
N ALA A 168 -4.75 20.74 -9.83
CA ALA A 168 -3.35 21.11 -10.05
C ALA A 168 -2.67 21.73 -8.81
N ASN A 169 -3.46 22.37 -7.94
CA ASN A 169 -3.01 22.99 -6.70
C ASN A 169 -3.75 22.37 -5.53
N PHE A 170 -3.02 21.72 -4.62
CA PHE A 170 -3.54 21.16 -3.37
C PHE A 170 -2.38 20.88 -2.42
N ASP A 171 -2.71 20.64 -1.14
CA ASP A 171 -1.73 20.27 -0.12
C ASP A 171 -2.06 18.88 0.45
N ILE A 172 -1.04 18.12 0.84
CA ILE A 172 -1.18 16.79 1.43
C ILE A 172 -0.71 16.86 2.89
N LEU A 173 -1.60 16.56 3.84
CA LEU A 173 -1.27 16.48 5.26
C LEU A 173 -1.05 15.02 5.67
N VAL A 174 0.19 14.68 6.00
CA VAL A 174 0.58 13.36 6.51
C VAL A 174 0.79 13.48 8.02
N VAL A 175 -0.33 13.45 8.77
CA VAL A 175 -0.34 13.69 10.22
C VAL A 175 0.58 12.74 10.99
N ARG A 176 0.57 11.45 10.64
CA ARG A 176 1.42 10.42 11.26
C ARG A 176 2.91 10.78 11.18
N ASP A 177 3.33 11.29 10.03
CA ASP A 177 4.72 11.62 9.76
C ASP A 177 5.03 13.09 10.12
N LYS A 178 4.02 13.84 10.61
CA LYS A 178 4.09 15.26 11.02
C LYS A 178 4.63 16.18 9.93
N VAL A 179 4.20 15.93 8.69
CA VAL A 179 4.66 16.65 7.49
C VAL A 179 3.46 17.13 6.67
N ALA A 180 3.61 18.30 6.06
CA ALA A 180 2.75 18.80 4.99
C ALA A 180 3.54 18.91 3.69
N ILE A 181 2.93 18.50 2.58
CA ILE A 181 3.50 18.57 1.24
C ILE A 181 2.68 19.56 0.43
N GLU A 182 3.33 20.54 -0.18
CA GLU A 182 2.68 21.55 -1.00
C GLU A 182 2.80 21.19 -2.47
N VAL A 183 1.66 21.12 -3.18
CA VAL A 183 1.61 20.80 -4.61
C VAL A 183 1.10 21.99 -5.39
N ARG A 184 1.90 22.48 -6.35
CA ARG A 184 1.50 23.58 -7.24
C ARG A 184 1.77 23.21 -8.69
N ASP A 185 0.82 23.54 -9.56
CA ASP A 185 0.85 23.19 -10.98
C ASP A 185 1.21 21.72 -11.24
N GLY A 186 0.70 20.82 -10.38
CA GLY A 186 0.95 19.39 -10.42
C GLY A 186 2.36 18.95 -10.02
N LYS A 187 3.14 19.80 -9.37
CA LYS A 187 4.49 19.50 -8.89
C LYS A 187 4.59 19.60 -7.39
N LEU A 188 5.41 18.74 -6.80
CA LEU A 188 5.85 18.88 -5.42
C LEU A 188 6.71 20.14 -5.32
N VAL A 189 6.23 21.20 -4.69
CA VAL A 189 6.99 22.46 -4.59
C VAL A 189 7.66 22.65 -3.24
N ASN A 190 7.13 22.05 -2.19
CA ASN A 190 7.69 22.20 -0.86
C ASN A 190 7.26 21.05 0.07
N ILE A 191 8.07 20.82 1.11
CA ILE A 191 7.77 19.92 2.22
C ILE A 191 8.13 20.65 3.50
N VAL A 192 7.19 20.75 4.42
CA VAL A 192 7.35 21.48 5.69
C VAL A 192 6.90 20.62 6.88
N PRO A 193 7.43 20.86 8.08
CA PRO A 193 6.86 20.30 9.30
C PRO A 193 5.38 20.70 9.42
N LEU A 194 4.52 19.79 9.86
CA LEU A 194 3.08 20.08 9.99
C LEU A 194 2.80 21.23 10.96
N SER A 195 3.69 21.47 11.93
CA SER A 195 3.63 22.61 12.85
C SER A 195 3.90 23.96 12.18
N GLU A 196 4.55 23.96 11.03
CA GLU A 196 4.88 25.16 10.24
C GLU A 196 3.98 25.33 9.02
N TYR A 197 3.06 24.39 8.79
CA TYR A 197 2.13 24.45 7.67
C TYR A 197 1.20 25.66 7.75
N VAL A 198 1.09 26.40 6.65
CA VAL A 198 0.19 27.54 6.50
C VAL A 198 -0.81 27.24 5.40
N TYR A 199 -2.09 27.26 5.76
CA TYR A 199 -3.17 27.06 4.81
C TYR A 199 -3.25 28.21 3.80
N ASN A 200 -3.20 27.88 2.50
CA ASN A 200 -3.15 28.84 1.39
C ASN A 200 -4.41 28.81 0.52
N ASP A 201 -5.58 28.50 1.10
CA ASP A 201 -6.87 28.43 0.41
C ASP A 201 -6.91 27.48 -0.80
N VAL A 202 -6.02 26.47 -0.79
CA VAL A 202 -6.04 25.36 -1.76
C VAL A 202 -6.71 24.14 -1.15
N PRO A 203 -7.30 23.25 -1.95
CA PRO A 203 -7.79 21.97 -1.46
C PRO A 203 -6.73 21.20 -0.67
N VAL A 204 -7.16 20.46 0.35
CA VAL A 204 -6.27 19.69 1.21
C VAL A 204 -6.72 18.24 1.25
N VAL A 205 -5.77 17.31 1.14
CA VAL A 205 -6.02 15.87 1.28
C VAL A 205 -5.16 15.29 2.40
N ASN A 206 -5.56 14.15 2.96
CA ASN A 206 -4.71 13.40 3.87
C ASN A 206 -3.70 12.52 3.09
N GLY A 207 -2.79 11.84 3.79
CA GLY A 207 -1.82 10.92 3.17
C GLY A 207 -2.42 9.77 2.34
N ARG A 208 -3.72 9.47 2.52
CA ARG A 208 -4.51 8.48 1.76
C ARG A 208 -5.25 9.09 0.55
N GLY A 209 -5.10 10.40 0.35
CA GLY A 209 -5.71 11.14 -0.75
C GLY A 209 -7.20 11.39 -0.60
N PHE A 210 -7.74 11.33 0.63
CA PHE A 210 -9.11 11.73 0.94
C PHE A 210 -9.15 13.23 1.20
N ALA A 211 -10.17 13.91 0.67
CA ALA A 211 -10.31 15.35 0.88
C ALA A 211 -10.56 15.64 2.36
N ILE A 212 -9.83 16.60 2.91
CA ILE A 212 -10.03 17.10 4.27
C ILE A 212 -11.06 18.24 4.19
N GLN A 213 -12.15 18.12 4.94
CA GLN A 213 -13.27 19.06 4.99
C GLN A 213 -12.93 20.29 5.82
N VAL A 214 -12.19 21.21 5.22
CA VAL A 214 -11.73 22.46 5.84
C VAL A 214 -12.09 23.65 4.94
N ASN A 215 -12.53 24.74 5.55
CA ASN A 215 -12.86 25.99 4.85
C ASN A 215 -12.05 27.18 5.38
N SER A 216 -11.20 26.96 6.38
CA SER A 216 -10.43 28.00 7.03
C SER A 216 -9.14 27.46 7.66
N ALA A 217 -8.21 28.37 7.97
CA ALA A 217 -6.99 28.03 8.71
C ALA A 217 -7.27 27.51 10.14
N ASP A 218 -8.40 27.90 10.74
CA ASP A 218 -8.79 27.41 12.07
C ASP A 218 -9.33 25.97 12.00
N ASP A 219 -10.06 25.61 10.93
CA ASP A 219 -10.45 24.22 10.68
C ASP A 219 -9.23 23.31 10.52
N ILE A 220 -8.19 23.78 9.81
CA ILE A 220 -6.93 23.04 9.67
C ILE A 220 -6.25 22.81 11.02
N LYS A 221 -6.15 23.84 11.86
CA LYS A 221 -5.58 23.70 13.21
C LYS A 221 -6.39 22.72 14.04
N GLN A 222 -7.72 22.78 13.96
CA GLN A 222 -8.60 21.87 14.68
C GLN A 222 -8.44 20.43 14.17
N PHE A 223 -8.41 20.22 12.86
CA PHE A 223 -8.17 18.90 12.25
C PHE A 223 -6.84 18.31 12.71
N ILE A 224 -5.74 19.09 12.67
CA ILE A 224 -4.41 18.62 13.09
C ILE A 224 -4.40 18.28 14.58
N ALA A 225 -5.01 19.12 15.43
CA ALA A 225 -5.10 18.90 16.86
C ALA A 225 -5.90 17.63 17.19
N GLU A 226 -7.10 17.47 16.63
CA GLU A 226 -7.94 16.27 16.84
C GLU A 226 -7.30 15.01 16.27
N SER A 227 -6.61 15.10 15.12
CA SER A 227 -5.92 13.96 14.50
C SER A 227 -4.70 13.50 15.30
N SER A 228 -4.12 14.37 16.12
CA SER A 228 -2.92 14.08 16.93
C SER A 228 -3.25 13.77 18.39
N ASP A 229 -4.53 13.80 18.77
CA ASP A 229 -4.98 13.54 20.14
C ASP A 229 -5.34 12.06 20.32
N ASP A 230 -4.42 11.30 20.93
CA ASP A 230 -4.60 9.87 21.23
C ASP A 230 -5.75 9.60 22.23
N ALA A 231 -6.22 10.62 22.96
CA ALA A 231 -7.37 10.47 23.86
C ALA A 231 -8.70 10.53 23.12
N LEU A 232 -8.71 11.04 21.88
CA LEU A 232 -9.89 11.15 21.05
C LEU A 232 -10.13 9.84 20.27
N GLN A 233 -11.37 9.41 20.18
CA GLN A 233 -11.73 8.26 19.34
C GLN A 233 -11.81 8.69 17.87
N HIS A 234 -10.93 8.17 17.03
CA HIS A 234 -10.98 8.33 15.58
C HIS A 234 -11.91 7.29 14.94
N ASP A 235 -13.20 7.34 15.32
CA ASP A 235 -14.23 6.44 14.81
C ASP A 235 -14.85 6.94 13.49
N GLY A 236 -15.90 6.26 13.03
CA GLY A 236 -16.59 6.62 11.79
C GLY A 236 -17.14 8.06 11.80
N ALA A 237 -17.66 8.55 12.93
CA ALA A 237 -18.20 9.89 13.02
C ALA A 237 -17.10 10.95 12.93
N TRP A 238 -15.92 10.68 13.50
CA TRP A 238 -14.75 11.54 13.33
C TRP A 238 -14.28 11.57 11.88
N HIS A 239 -14.22 10.42 11.21
CA HIS A 239 -13.88 10.33 9.79
C HIS A 239 -14.91 11.06 8.92
N ASP A 240 -16.21 10.89 9.16
CA ASP A 240 -17.30 11.56 8.44
C ASP A 240 -17.36 13.07 8.71
N LYS A 241 -16.82 13.54 9.84
CA LYS A 241 -16.64 14.97 10.08
C LYS A 241 -15.57 15.55 9.15
N TRP A 242 -14.41 14.91 9.08
CA TRP A 242 -13.21 15.52 8.49
C TRP A 242 -12.85 15.04 7.09
N LEU A 243 -13.27 13.86 6.65
CA LEU A 243 -12.76 13.24 5.43
C LEU A 243 -13.89 12.96 4.43
N ARG A 244 -13.63 13.18 3.15
CA ARG A 244 -14.49 12.72 2.05
C ARG A 244 -13.67 11.89 1.08
N PHE A 245 -14.15 10.69 0.81
CA PHE A 245 -13.50 9.77 -0.12
C PHE A 245 -13.76 10.23 -1.56
N GLU A 246 -15.02 10.54 -1.87
CA GLU A 246 -15.56 10.72 -3.21
C GLU A 246 -15.24 12.07 -3.89
N THR A 247 -14.59 13.00 -3.19
CA THR A 247 -14.26 14.32 -3.75
C THR A 247 -13.25 14.24 -4.89
N TYR A 248 -12.19 13.45 -4.70
CA TYR A 248 -11.10 13.27 -5.68
C TYR A 248 -10.87 11.81 -6.05
N ARG A 249 -11.65 10.89 -5.47
CA ARG A 249 -11.54 9.46 -5.73
C ARG A 249 -12.89 8.89 -6.10
N LYS A 250 -12.86 7.77 -6.80
CA LYS A 250 -14.00 6.96 -7.17
C LYS A 250 -13.60 5.50 -7.15
N ILE A 251 -14.58 4.62 -7.06
CA ILE A 251 -14.39 3.18 -7.20
C ILE A 251 -14.64 2.81 -8.66
N ILE A 252 -13.73 2.06 -9.26
CA ILE A 252 -13.88 1.54 -10.62
C ILE A 252 -14.25 0.05 -10.55
N PHE A 253 -15.29 -0.36 -11.27
CA PHE A 253 -15.58 -1.78 -11.42
C PHE A 253 -14.49 -2.42 -12.26
N HIS A 254 -13.98 -3.56 -11.82
CA HIS A 254 -13.16 -4.41 -12.66
C HIS A 254 -13.67 -5.84 -12.59
N ASP A 255 -13.62 -6.52 -13.73
CA ASP A 255 -13.74 -7.96 -13.78
C ASP A 255 -12.32 -8.53 -13.53
N SER A 256 -12.23 -9.66 -12.85
CA SER A 256 -10.98 -10.43 -12.79
C SER A 256 -10.68 -10.90 -14.22
N PHE A 257 -9.89 -10.15 -14.99
CA PHE A 257 -9.53 -10.57 -16.33
C PHE A 257 -8.57 -11.75 -16.24
N TRP A 258 -9.14 -12.94 -16.40
CA TRP A 258 -8.48 -14.09 -16.99
C TRP A 258 -7.91 -13.65 -18.36
N SER A 259 -6.59 -13.62 -18.51
CA SER A 259 -5.99 -13.91 -19.82
C SER A 259 -5.61 -15.37 -19.84
N ILE A 260 -6.36 -16.09 -20.67
CA ILE A 260 -6.19 -17.51 -21.06
C ILE A 260 -4.82 -17.69 -21.74
#